data_AF-A0A6H1A0M1-F1
#
_entry.id   AF-A0A6H1A0M1-F1
#
_cell.length_a   1.000
_cell.length_b   1.000
_cell.length_c   1.000
_cell.angle_alpha   90.00
_cell.angle_beta   90.00
_cell.angle_gamma   90.00
#
_symmetry.space_group_name_H-M   'P 1'
#
loop_
_entity.id
_entity.type
_entity.pdbx_description
1 polymer ?
#
loop_
_entity_poly.entity_id
_entity_poly.type
_entity_poly.pdbx_seq_one_letter_code
_entity_poly.pdbx_strand_id
1 'polypeptide(L)'
;MLSIALSGVVLASPAHANVPEGWSNPADVDPVHAILLLVGGPLALFILIALLVYLPAMARRDRDSAGSGRDAEWFGGPRKSNDELAAPDTEESQAGGASGKW
;
A
#
# COMPACT_ATOMS: atom_id res chain seq x y z
N MET A 1 22.72 10.62 18.53
CA MET A 1 21.29 10.93 18.31
C MET A 1 20.36 10.24 19.32
N LEU A 2 20.66 9.02 19.78
CA LEU A 2 19.86 8.32 20.80
C LEU A 2 19.85 9.00 22.19
N SER A 3 20.93 9.70 22.57
CA SER A 3 21.06 10.35 23.89
C SER A 3 20.22 11.62 24.07
N ILE A 4 19.81 12.30 22.98
CA ILE A 4 19.01 13.53 23.07
C ILE A 4 17.54 13.19 23.35
N ALA A 5 17.02 12.10 22.76
CA ALA A 5 15.64 11.66 22.98
C ALA A 5 15.39 11.25 24.44
N LEU A 6 16.37 10.60 25.08
CA LEU A 6 16.25 10.14 26.47
C LEU A 6 16.25 11.31 27.47
N SER A 7 16.94 12.41 27.16
CA SER A 7 17.02 13.59 28.04
C SER A 7 15.75 14.44 28.03
N GLY A 8 14.98 14.43 26.93
CA GLY A 8 13.73 15.19 26.82
C GLY A 8 12.58 14.59 27.63
N VAL A 9 12.50 13.27 27.72
CA VAL A 9 11.42 12.57 28.46
C VAL A 9 11.54 12.77 29.98
N VAL A 10 12.76 12.87 30.50
CA VAL A 10 13.02 13.02 31.96
C VAL A 10 12.69 14.42 32.48
N LEU A 11 12.68 15.44 31.61
CA LEU A 11 12.38 16.84 31.98
C LEU A 11 10.92 17.25 31.80
N ALA A 12 10.07 16.35 31.30
CA ALA A 12 8.64 16.58 31.15
C ALA A 12 7.91 16.43 32.51
N SER A 13 8.27 17.24 33.50
CA SER A 13 7.39 17.42 34.65
C SER A 13 6.16 18.22 34.21
N PRO A 14 4.95 17.84 34.64
CA PRO A 14 3.76 18.63 34.32
C PRO A 14 3.94 20.05 34.89
N ALA A 15 3.81 21.06 34.03
CA ALA A 15 3.80 22.44 34.46
C ALA A 15 2.44 22.74 35.11
N HIS A 16 2.35 22.54 36.43
CA HIS A 16 1.17 22.92 37.21
C HIS A 16 1.22 24.44 37.45
N ALA A 17 0.62 25.21 36.54
CA ALA A 17 0.38 26.63 36.73
C ALA A 17 -1.04 26.85 37.24
N ASN A 18 -1.21 27.72 38.24
CA ASN A 18 -2.54 28.13 38.69
C ASN A 18 -3.26 28.93 37.61
N VAL A 19 -4.58 28.78 37.54
CA VAL A 19 -5.43 29.57 36.64
C VAL A 19 -5.46 31.03 37.11
N PRO A 20 -5.12 32.02 36.27
CA PRO A 20 -5.19 33.43 36.65
C PRO A 20 -6.62 33.90 36.93
N GLU A 21 -6.74 34.92 37.78
CA GLU A 21 -8.02 35.57 38.07
C GLU A 21 -8.67 36.11 36.78
N GLY A 22 -9.96 35.80 36.59
CA GLY A 22 -10.75 36.23 35.42
C GLY A 22 -10.71 35.28 34.20
N TRP A 23 -9.98 34.16 34.27
CA TRP A 23 -9.97 33.14 33.22
C TRP A 23 -11.02 32.06 33.49
N SER A 24 -11.55 31.45 32.41
CA SER A 24 -12.40 30.27 32.55
C SER A 24 -11.58 29.08 33.01
N ASN A 25 -12.13 28.30 33.95
CA ASN A 25 -11.53 27.04 34.40
C ASN A 25 -12.44 25.87 33.99
N PRO A 26 -12.32 25.35 32.75
CA PRO A 26 -13.13 24.24 32.29
C PRO A 26 -12.76 22.95 33.04
N ALA A 27 -13.66 21.96 32.96
CA ALA A 27 -13.39 20.64 33.53
C ALA A 27 -12.18 19.97 32.87
N ASP A 28 -11.45 19.19 33.66
CA ASP A 28 -10.29 18.44 33.19
C ASP A 28 -10.69 17.47 32.07
N VAL A 29 -9.81 17.36 31.07
CA VAL A 29 -9.94 16.37 30.00
C VAL A 29 -9.58 14.98 30.54
N ASP A 30 -10.42 14.00 30.22
CA ASP A 30 -10.12 12.60 30.52
C ASP A 30 -8.86 12.16 29.75
N PRO A 31 -7.77 11.80 30.46
CA PRO A 31 -6.51 11.43 29.81
C PRO A 31 -6.64 10.16 28.96
N VAL A 32 -7.53 9.23 29.33
CA VAL A 32 -7.77 8.02 28.54
C VAL A 32 -8.41 8.38 27.20
N HIS A 33 -9.42 9.26 27.23
CA HIS A 33 -10.04 9.79 26.03
C HIS A 33 -9.03 10.50 25.12
N ALA A 34 -8.16 11.34 25.69
CA ALA A 34 -7.13 12.04 24.93
C ALA A 34 -6.15 11.07 24.25
N ILE A 35 -5.68 10.02 24.94
CA ILE A 35 -4.78 9.00 24.36
C ILE A 35 -5.50 8.21 23.27
N LEU A 36 -6.75 7.80 23.50
CA LEU A 36 -7.55 7.08 22.51
C LEU A 36 -7.77 7.92 21.25
N LEU A 37 -7.99 9.22 21.39
CA LEU A 37 -8.16 10.09 20.24
C LEU A 37 -6.82 10.27 19.49
N LEU A 38 -5.73 10.54 20.22
CA LEU A 38 -4.42 10.84 19.64
C LEU A 38 -3.75 9.63 18.99
N VAL A 39 -3.86 8.45 19.59
CA VAL A 39 -3.24 7.20 19.09
C VAL A 39 -4.26 6.31 18.39
N GLY A 40 -5.43 6.14 19.02
CA GLY A 40 -6.50 5.31 18.47
C GLY A 40 -7.12 5.91 17.20
N GLY A 41 -7.23 7.24 17.08
CA GLY A 41 -7.71 7.90 15.86
C GLY A 41 -6.89 7.56 14.62
N PRO A 42 -5.57 7.82 14.62
CA PRO A 42 -4.69 7.45 13.51
C PRO A 42 -4.66 5.94 13.24
N LEU A 43 -4.65 5.10 14.29
CA LEU A 43 -4.63 3.65 14.14
C LEU A 43 -5.94 3.12 13.54
N ALA A 44 -7.09 3.64 13.97
CA ALA A 44 -8.39 3.28 13.42
C ALA A 44 -8.50 3.70 11.95
N LEU A 45 -8.01 4.90 11.60
CA LEU A 45 -7.96 5.35 10.21
C LEU A 45 -7.07 4.44 9.36
N PHE A 46 -5.89 4.07 9.87
CA PHE A 46 -5.00 3.13 9.18
C PHE A 46 -5.68 1.78 8.94
N ILE A 47 -6.33 1.21 9.95
CA ILE A 47 -7.05 -0.05 9.84
C ILE A 47 -8.20 0.07 8.82
N LEU A 48 -8.94 1.17 8.86
CA LEU A 48 -10.01 1.44 7.91
C LEU A 48 -9.48 1.47 6.47
N ILE A 49 -8.41 2.23 6.22
CA ILE A 49 -7.78 2.30 4.90
C ILE A 49 -7.27 0.92 4.48
N ALA A 50 -6.57 0.21 5.36
CA ALA A 50 -6.07 -1.14 5.09
C ALA A 50 -7.22 -2.10 4.73
N LEU A 51 -8.34 -2.03 5.44
CA LEU A 51 -9.53 -2.80 5.12
C LEU A 51 -10.07 -2.43 3.73
N LEU A 52 -10.24 -1.14 3.43
CA LEU A 52 -10.73 -0.71 2.12
C LEU A 52 -9.84 -1.18 0.97
N VAL A 53 -8.52 -1.23 1.18
CA VAL A 53 -7.54 -1.65 0.17
C VAL A 53 -7.48 -3.17 0.02
N TYR A 54 -7.35 -3.90 1.13
CA TYR A 54 -7.06 -5.34 1.08
C TYR A 54 -8.32 -6.21 1.15
N LEU A 55 -9.42 -5.73 1.74
CA LEU A 55 -10.65 -6.52 1.85
C LEU A 55 -11.23 -6.91 0.48
N PRO A 56 -11.26 -6.06 -0.57
CA PRO A 56 -11.75 -6.47 -1.89
C PRO A 56 -10.92 -7.60 -2.51
N ALA A 57 -9.60 -7.56 -2.33
CA ALA A 57 -8.69 -8.61 -2.81
C ALA A 57 -8.94 -9.94 -2.06
N MET A 58 -9.17 -9.89 -0.75
CA MET A 58 -9.50 -11.08 0.05
C MET A 58 -10.92 -11.63 -0.22
N ALA A 59 -11.88 -10.75 -0.52
CA ALA A 59 -13.25 -11.13 -0.84
C ALA A 59 -13.36 -11.77 -2.24
N ARG A 60 -12.48 -11.38 -3.17
CA ARG A 60 -12.26 -12.08 -4.45
C ARG A 60 -11.48 -13.37 -4.17
N ARG A 61 -12.17 -14.37 -3.61
CA ARG A 61 -11.70 -15.76 -3.65
C ARG A 61 -11.49 -16.10 -5.12
N ASP A 62 -10.26 -16.47 -5.49
CA ASP A 62 -9.91 -16.94 -6.82
C ASP A 62 -10.98 -17.93 -7.34
N ARG A 63 -11.87 -17.44 -8.19
CA ARG A 63 -12.64 -18.27 -9.13
C ARG A 63 -11.97 -18.32 -10.50
N ASP A 64 -10.78 -17.73 -10.61
CA ASP A 64 -9.98 -17.73 -11.83
C ASP A 64 -8.77 -18.67 -11.67
N SER A 65 -8.99 -19.83 -11.04
CA SER A 65 -8.17 -20.99 -11.34
C SER A 65 -8.55 -21.50 -12.73
N ALA A 66 -7.74 -21.12 -13.72
CA ALA A 66 -7.65 -21.74 -15.04
C ALA A 66 -8.94 -21.77 -15.89
N GLY A 67 -9.24 -20.66 -16.58
CA GLY A 67 -10.18 -20.72 -17.69
C GLY A 67 -10.67 -19.35 -18.16
N SER A 68 -10.14 -18.91 -19.30
CA SER A 68 -10.61 -17.80 -20.13
C SER A 68 -10.33 -16.37 -19.64
N GLY A 69 -9.64 -15.60 -20.49
CA GLY A 69 -9.76 -14.13 -20.48
C GLY A 69 -8.52 -13.33 -20.11
N ARG A 70 -7.33 -13.94 -19.99
CA ARG A 70 -6.09 -13.16 -20.15
C ARG A 70 -5.79 -13.09 -21.63
N ASP A 71 -6.09 -11.95 -22.25
CA ASP A 71 -5.51 -11.62 -23.55
C ASP A 71 -4.00 -11.85 -23.46
N ALA A 72 -3.44 -12.49 -24.49
CA ALA A 72 -2.04 -12.86 -24.55
C ALA A 72 -1.17 -11.59 -24.59
N GLU A 73 -0.85 -11.04 -23.41
CA GLU A 73 -0.02 -9.86 -23.30
C GLU A 73 1.44 -10.23 -23.63
N TRP A 74 1.96 -9.65 -24.71
CA TRP A 74 3.27 -9.96 -25.27
C TRP A 74 4.38 -9.24 -24.50
N PHE A 75 4.92 -9.90 -23.47
CA PHE A 75 6.06 -9.39 -22.71
C PHE A 75 7.40 -9.80 -23.33
N GLY A 76 7.79 -9.14 -24.42
CA GLY A 76 9.13 -9.30 -25.00
C GLY A 76 9.18 -9.28 -26.52
N GLY A 77 8.87 -8.13 -27.14
CA GLY A 77 9.17 -7.90 -28.56
C GLY A 77 10.64 -8.24 -28.88
N PRO A 78 10.96 -8.76 -30.08
CA PRO A 78 12.33 -9.14 -30.44
C PRO A 78 13.32 -8.01 -30.15
N ARG A 79 14.41 -8.29 -29.44
CA ARG A 79 15.50 -7.31 -29.18
C ARG A 79 16.49 -7.20 -30.35
N LYS A 80 16.07 -7.51 -31.59
CA LYS A 80 16.86 -7.33 -32.81
C LYS A 80 16.20 -6.27 -33.68
N SER A 81 17.01 -5.44 -34.34
CA SER A 81 16.52 -4.32 -35.15
C SER A 81 15.61 -4.83 -36.28
N ASN A 82 14.70 -3.94 -36.73
CA ASN A 82 13.61 -4.25 -37.67
C ASN A 82 14.02 -4.75 -39.07
N ASP A 83 15.30 -5.09 -39.29
CA ASP A 83 15.86 -5.53 -40.57
C ASP A 83 16.06 -7.05 -40.68
N GLU A 84 15.80 -7.84 -39.64
CA GLU A 84 15.96 -9.31 -39.68
C GLU A 84 14.62 -10.08 -39.56
N LEU A 85 13.62 -9.71 -40.34
CA LEU A 85 12.66 -10.70 -40.80
C LEU A 85 13.18 -11.23 -42.14
N ALA A 86 13.67 -12.47 -42.15
CA ALA A 86 14.02 -13.13 -43.40
C ALA A 86 12.78 -13.11 -44.30
N ALA A 87 12.93 -12.56 -45.52
CA ALA A 87 11.85 -12.55 -46.49
C ALA A 87 11.43 -14.01 -46.77
N PRO A 88 10.15 -14.26 -47.07
CA PRO A 88 9.73 -15.61 -47.45
C PRO A 88 10.49 -16.01 -48.72
N ASP A 89 11.45 -16.91 -48.56
CA ASP A 89 12.32 -17.33 -49.67
C ASP A 89 11.56 -18.15 -50.72
N THR A 90 10.34 -18.60 -50.41
CA THR A 90 9.45 -19.38 -51.31
C THR A 90 7.97 -19.20 -50.96
N GLU A 91 7.06 -19.48 -51.91
CA GLU A 91 5.58 -19.45 -51.72
C GLU A 91 5.07 -20.51 -50.71
N GLU A 92 5.92 -21.44 -50.28
CA GLU A 92 5.64 -22.47 -49.26
C GLU A 92 6.19 -22.11 -47.86
N SER A 93 6.71 -20.89 -47.65
CA SER A 93 7.36 -20.49 -46.40
C SER A 93 6.41 -20.54 -45.18
N GLN A 94 6.67 -21.48 -44.27
CA GLN A 94 6.00 -21.64 -42.97
C GLN A 94 6.80 -20.99 -41.84
N ALA A 95 7.32 -19.77 -42.04
CA ALA A 95 7.91 -18.99 -40.96
C ALA A 95 6.80 -18.54 -39.99
N GLY A 96 6.43 -19.44 -39.08
CA GLY A 96 5.39 -19.22 -38.08
C GLY A 96 4.81 -20.54 -37.54
N GLY A 97 4.82 -20.68 -36.21
CA GLY A 97 4.10 -21.74 -35.51
C GLY A 97 4.84 -22.28 -34.29
N ALA A 98 4.29 -22.07 -33.09
CA ALA A 98 4.72 -22.77 -31.89
C ALA A 98 3.49 -23.40 -31.23
N SER A 99 3.56 -24.72 -30.96
CA SER A 99 2.52 -25.45 -30.23
C SER A 99 3.15 -26.33 -29.16
N GLY A 100 2.46 -26.44 -28.03
CA GLY A 100 2.81 -27.32 -26.92
C GLY A 100 1.54 -27.83 -26.28
N LYS A 101 1.53 -29.10 -25.90
CA LYS A 101 0.42 -29.74 -25.20
C LYS A 101 1.03 -30.45 -23.99
N TRP A 102 0.45 -30.18 -22.82
CA TRP A 102 0.77 -30.88 -21.59
C TRP A 102 -0.02 -32.20 -21.57
#